data_AF-A0A1J0P7W3-F1
#
_entry.id   AF-A0A1J0P7W3-F1
#
_cell.length_a   1.000
_cell.length_b   1.000
_cell.length_c   1.000
_cell.angle_alpha   90.00
_cell.angle_beta   90.00
_cell.angle_gamma   90.00
#
_symmetry.space_group_name_H-M   'P 1'
#
loop_
_entity.id
_entity.type
_entity.pdbx_description
1 polymer ?
#
loop_
_entity_poly.entity_id
_entity_poly.type
_entity_poly.pdbx_seq_one_letter_code
_entity_poly.pdbx_strand_id
1 'polypeptide(L)'
;MSNSPEPDDTPAEAKPADTTVWALIFTTFTTVFLAELGDKTQLAALLLAAESGRPLLVFAGAALALICSSLVGVLLGRWLASVLPPQRLERISGLLMVSLGLWLGSQASLGLLSP
;
A
#
# COMPACT_ATOMS: atom_id res chain seq x y z
N MET A 1 0.96 45.74 -36.96
CA MET A 1 1.03 44.79 -35.83
C MET A 1 1.19 43.38 -36.38
N SER A 2 2.40 42.82 -36.33
CA SER A 2 2.64 41.40 -36.60
C SER A 2 2.48 40.66 -35.28
N ASN A 3 1.35 39.96 -35.08
CA ASN A 3 1.24 39.01 -33.98
C ASN A 3 2.05 37.78 -34.37
N SER A 4 3.25 37.66 -33.80
CA SER A 4 3.99 36.41 -33.81
C SER A 4 3.20 35.37 -33.01
N PRO A 5 3.09 34.11 -33.47
CA PRO A 5 2.52 33.04 -32.66
C PRO A 5 3.36 32.91 -31.38
N GLU A 6 2.73 33.08 -30.21
CA GLU A 6 3.34 32.68 -28.95
C GLU A 6 3.67 31.18 -29.02
N PRO A 7 4.86 30.74 -28.56
CA PRO A 7 5.11 29.33 -28.39
C PRO A 7 4.08 28.77 -27.40
N ASP A 8 3.41 27.70 -27.80
CA ASP A 8 2.47 26.98 -26.96
C ASP A 8 3.27 26.26 -25.85
N ASP A 9 3.43 26.93 -24.71
CA ASP A 9 4.14 26.44 -23.52
C ASP A 9 3.37 25.34 -22.77
N THR A 10 2.28 24.82 -23.34
CA THR A 10 1.47 23.79 -22.70
C THR A 10 2.35 22.57 -22.45
N PRO A 11 2.61 22.18 -21.18
CA PRO A 11 3.40 21.00 -20.87
C PRO A 11 2.75 19.83 -21.60
N ALA A 12 3.52 19.19 -22.50
CA ALA A 12 3.04 18.07 -23.30
C ALA A 12 2.35 17.05 -22.39
N GLU A 13 1.02 17.01 -22.46
CA GLU A 13 0.19 16.13 -21.66
C GLU A 13 0.65 14.70 -21.98
N ALA A 14 1.30 14.05 -21.02
CA ALA A 14 1.91 12.74 -21.23
C ALA A 14 0.80 11.75 -21.61
N LYS A 15 0.77 11.35 -22.89
CA LYS A 15 -0.21 10.42 -23.45
C LYS A 15 -0.30 9.18 -22.54
N PRO A 16 -1.50 8.77 -22.10
CA PRO A 16 -1.63 7.56 -21.30
C PRO A 16 -1.03 6.41 -22.11
N ALA A 17 -0.01 5.77 -21.52
CA ALA A 17 0.61 4.61 -22.12
C ALA A 17 -0.47 3.55 -22.34
N ASP A 18 -0.56 3.00 -23.55
CA ASP A 18 -1.45 1.90 -23.90
C ASP A 18 -1.02 0.65 -23.12
N THR A 19 -1.39 0.61 -21.83
CA THR A 19 -0.92 -0.38 -20.87
C THR A 19 -1.82 -1.58 -20.95
N THR A 20 -1.33 -2.67 -21.55
CA THR A 20 -2.05 -3.95 -21.58
C THR A 20 -2.38 -4.39 -20.15
N VAL A 21 -3.56 -4.96 -19.92
CA VAL A 21 -3.98 -5.49 -18.61
C VAL A 21 -2.90 -6.38 -17.98
N TRP A 22 -2.20 -7.17 -18.79
CA TRP A 22 -1.06 -7.97 -18.35
C TRP A 22 0.09 -7.16 -17.76
N ALA A 23 0.45 -6.04 -18.39
CA ALA A 23 1.47 -5.14 -17.86
C ALA A 23 1.02 -4.54 -16.52
N LEU A 24 -0.27 -4.19 -16.40
CA LEU A 24 -0.85 -3.62 -15.19
C LEU A 24 -0.85 -4.61 -14.02
N ILE A 25 -1.21 -5.87 -14.28
CA ILE A 25 -1.12 -6.96 -13.29
C ILE A 25 0.34 -7.15 -12.86
N PHE A 26 1.26 -7.24 -13.81
CA PHE A 26 2.66 -7.52 -13.50
C PHE A 26 3.31 -6.37 -12.72
N THR A 27 3.12 -5.11 -13.12
CA THR A 27 3.67 -3.96 -12.41
C THR A 27 3.10 -3.84 -11.00
N THR A 28 1.77 -3.93 -10.85
CA THR A 28 1.13 -3.86 -9.53
C THR A 28 1.57 -5.02 -8.64
N PHE A 29 1.60 -6.24 -9.17
CA PHE A 29 2.09 -7.41 -8.44
C PHE A 29 3.54 -7.23 -8.00
N THR A 30 4.45 -6.88 -8.91
CA THR A 30 5.88 -6.72 -8.58
C THR A 30 6.09 -5.59 -7.58
N THR A 31 5.45 -4.43 -7.76
CA THR A 31 5.59 -3.30 -6.84
C THR A 31 5.09 -3.66 -5.43
N VAL A 32 3.89 -4.26 -5.32
CA VAL A 32 3.33 -4.64 -4.02
C VAL A 32 4.14 -5.79 -3.41
N PHE A 33 4.54 -6.79 -4.20
CA PHE A 33 5.34 -7.91 -3.73
C PHE A 33 6.69 -7.45 -3.17
N LEU A 34 7.38 -6.53 -3.85
CA LEU A 34 8.64 -5.98 -3.37
C LEU A 34 8.47 -5.12 -2.11
N ALA A 35 7.37 -4.36 -2.03
CA ALA A 35 7.06 -3.53 -0.86
C ALA A 35 6.72 -4.36 0.39
N GLU A 36 6.09 -5.52 0.20
CA GLU A 36 5.63 -6.41 1.29
C GLU A 36 6.62 -7.55 1.59
N LEU A 37 7.67 -7.72 0.78
CA LEU A 37 8.63 -8.81 0.91
C LEU A 37 9.36 -8.76 2.26
N GLY A 38 9.18 -9.81 3.07
CA GLY A 38 9.78 -9.89 4.40
C GLY A 38 9.01 -9.18 5.50
N ASP A 39 7.74 -8.80 5.27
CA ASP A 39 6.89 -8.33 6.35
C ASP A 39 6.74 -9.38 7.47
N LYS A 40 6.49 -8.91 8.69
CA LYS A 40 6.28 -9.72 9.89
C LYS A 40 5.19 -10.78 9.67
N THR A 41 4.18 -10.48 8.88
CA THR A 41 3.11 -11.42 8.54
C THR A 41 3.62 -12.61 7.72
N GLN A 42 4.59 -12.39 6.83
CA GLN A 42 5.22 -13.46 6.04
C GLN A 42 6.10 -14.36 6.90
N LEU A 43 6.88 -13.78 7.82
CA LEU A 43 7.68 -14.55 8.79
C LEU A 43 6.79 -15.37 9.72
N ALA A 44 5.69 -14.81 10.21
CA ALA A 44 4.73 -15.53 11.04
C ALA A 44 4.10 -16.71 10.29
N ALA A 45 3.70 -16.52 9.03
CA ALA A 45 3.16 -17.60 8.19
C ALA A 45 4.21 -18.69 7.91
N LEU A 46 5.47 -18.31 7.65
CA LEU A 46 6.56 -19.25 7.42
C LEU A 46 6.86 -20.08 8.68
N LEU A 47 6.94 -19.44 9.85
CA LEU A 47 7.16 -20.13 11.13
C LEU A 47 6.01 -21.09 11.44
N LEU A 48 4.76 -20.66 11.24
CA LEU A 48 3.59 -21.51 11.44
C LEU A 48 3.56 -22.69 10.46
N ALA A 49 4.00 -22.48 9.21
CA ALA A 49 4.14 -23.56 8.23
C ALA A 49 5.23 -24.56 8.63
N ALA A 50 6.35 -24.08 9.17
CA ALA A 50 7.45 -24.90 9.65
C ALA A 50 7.05 -25.71 10.90
N GLU A 51 6.27 -25.13 11.82
CA GLU A 51 5.85 -25.78 13.07
C GLU A 51 4.70 -26.78 12.86
N SER A 52 3.73 -26.45 12.01
CA SER A 52 2.51 -27.27 11.83
C SER A 52 2.72 -28.57 11.05
N GLY A 53 3.85 -28.71 10.34
CA GLY A 53 4.09 -29.83 9.42
C GLY A 53 3.08 -29.94 8.26
N ARG A 54 2.21 -28.92 8.08
CA ARG A 54 1.08 -28.90 7.15
C ARG A 54 1.05 -27.59 6.35
N PRO A 55 2.05 -27.36 5.47
CA PRO A 55 2.25 -26.08 4.80
C PRO A 55 1.06 -25.63 3.94
N LEU A 56 0.36 -26.58 3.30
CA LEU A 56 -0.81 -26.26 2.46
C LEU A 56 -1.99 -25.71 3.27
N LEU A 57 -2.21 -26.21 4.49
CA LEU A 57 -3.28 -25.72 5.36
C LEU A 57 -2.96 -24.32 5.90
N VAL A 58 -1.69 -24.08 6.25
CA VAL A 58 -1.23 -22.75 6.66
C VAL A 58 -1.34 -21.75 5.52
N PHE A 59 -0.96 -22.15 4.30
CA PHE A 59 -1.14 -21.32 3.11
C PHE A 59 -2.62 -20.96 2.88
N ALA A 60 -3.53 -21.94 2.94
CA ALA A 60 -4.95 -21.69 2.77
C ALA A 60 -5.51 -20.77 3.87
N GLY A 61 -5.09 -20.96 5.13
CA GLY A 61 -5.48 -20.11 6.25
C GLY A 61 -4.98 -18.68 6.10
N ALA A 62 -3.71 -18.49 5.74
CA ALA A 62 -3.12 -17.18 5.50
C ALA A 62 -3.77 -16.46 4.29
N ALA A 63 -4.04 -17.20 3.21
CA ALA A 63 -4.73 -16.66 2.04
C ALA A 63 -6.16 -16.21 2.38
N LEU A 64 -6.91 -17.02 3.15
CA LEU A 64 -8.24 -16.65 3.62
C LEU A 64 -8.20 -15.43 4.55
N ALA A 65 -7.24 -15.38 5.48
CA ALA A 65 -7.05 -14.24 6.36
C ALA A 65 -6.78 -12.95 5.56
N LEU A 66 -5.92 -13.02 4.53
CA LEU A 66 -5.63 -11.90 3.64
C LEU A 66 -6.90 -11.44 2.89
N ILE A 67 -7.63 -12.36 2.26
CA ILE A 67 -8.87 -12.03 1.54
C ILE A 67 -9.89 -11.37 2.47
N CYS A 68 -10.11 -11.94 3.66
CA CYS A 68 -11.02 -11.38 4.65
C CYS A 68 -10.59 -9.98 5.10
N SER A 69 -9.30 -9.81 5.41
CA SER A 69 -8.73 -8.52 5.82
C SER A 69 -8.89 -7.45 4.73
N SER A 70 -8.53 -7.79 3.48
CA SER A 70 -8.72 -6.91 2.33
C SER A 70 -10.18 -6.57 2.10
N LEU A 71 -11.09 -7.54 2.23
CA LEU A 71 -12.52 -7.31 2.06
C LEU A 71 -13.05 -6.31 3.10
N VAL A 72 -12.69 -6.50 4.38
CA VAL A 72 -13.04 -5.55 5.45
C VAL A 72 -12.46 -4.17 5.17
N GLY A 73 -11.18 -4.09 4.77
CA GLY A 73 -10.52 -2.83 4.43
C GLY A 73 -11.20 -2.10 3.28
N VAL A 74 -11.58 -2.80 2.21
CA VAL A 74 -12.32 -2.22 1.08
C VAL A 74 -13.72 -1.76 1.50
N LEU A 75 -14.44 -2.55 2.30
CA LEU A 75 -15.78 -2.19 2.76
C LEU A 75 -15.76 -0.94 3.64
N LEU A 76 -14.86 -0.90 4.62
CA LEU A 76 -14.63 0.27 5.48
C LEU A 76 -14.17 1.47 4.65
N GLY A 77 -13.21 1.28 3.74
CA GLY A 77 -12.70 2.35 2.88
C GLY A 77 -13.80 2.95 2.01
N ARG A 78 -14.65 2.12 1.41
CA ARG A 78 -15.81 2.57 0.62
C ARG A 78 -16.84 3.31 1.46
N TRP A 79 -17.14 2.82 2.66
CA TRP A 79 -18.04 3.49 3.60
C TRP A 79 -17.47 4.83 4.06
N LEU A 80 -16.19 4.88 4.38
CA LEU A 80 -15.54 6.11 4.83
C LEU A 80 -15.47 7.16 3.70
N ALA A 81 -15.23 6.70 2.47
CA ALA A 81 -15.26 7.54 1.27
C ALA A 81 -16.65 8.09 0.92
N SER A 82 -17.75 7.44 1.36
CA SER A 82 -19.09 7.98 1.15
C SER A 82 -19.50 9.01 2.19
N VAL A 83 -18.89 8.99 3.38
CA VAL A 83 -19.20 9.91 4.49
C VAL A 83 -18.27 11.13 4.50
N LEU A 84 -17.00 10.98 4.12
CA LEU A 84 -16.00 12.04 4.21
C LEU A 84 -15.53 12.52 2.82
N PRO A 85 -15.33 13.83 2.63
CA PRO A 85 -14.75 14.33 1.40
C PRO A 85 -13.28 13.89 1.25
N PRO A 86 -12.82 13.64 0.02
CA PRO A 86 -11.52 13.03 -0.27
C PRO A 86 -10.35 13.83 0.31
N GLN A 87 -10.43 15.16 0.34
CA GLN A 87 -9.37 16.02 0.88
C GLN A 87 -9.16 15.82 2.39
N ARG A 88 -10.20 15.42 3.13
CA ARG A 88 -10.08 15.12 4.57
C ARG A 88 -9.44 13.75 4.77
N LEU A 89 -9.81 12.76 3.96
CA LEU A 89 -9.25 11.42 4.02
C LEU A 89 -7.74 11.43 3.77
N GLU A 90 -7.30 12.19 2.76
CA GLU A 90 -5.88 12.32 2.44
C GLU A 90 -5.08 12.95 3.58
N ARG A 91 -5.57 14.07 4.16
CA ARG A 91 -4.91 14.69 5.32
C ARG A 91 -4.88 13.80 6.55
N ILE A 92 -5.97 13.11 6.85
CA ILE A 92 -6.05 12.20 8.00
C ILE A 92 -5.07 11.05 7.81
N SER A 93 -5.04 10.43 6.63
CA SER A 93 -4.10 9.34 6.31
C SER A 93 -2.64 9.80 6.44
N GLY A 94 -2.29 10.96 5.88
CA GLY A 94 -0.95 11.53 6.01
C GLY A 94 -0.56 11.83 7.46
N LEU A 95 -1.47 12.44 8.23
CA LEU A 95 -1.24 12.75 9.64
C LEU A 95 -1.05 11.47 10.46
N LEU A 96 -1.88 10.45 10.22
CA LEU A 96 -1.77 9.15 10.88
C LEU A 96 -0.43 8.49 10.55
N MET A 97 -0.01 8.51 9.28
CA MET A 97 1.26 7.93 8.84
C MET A 97 2.47 8.60 9.52
N VAL A 98 2.51 9.93 9.55
CA VAL A 98 3.58 10.68 10.24
C VAL A 98 3.56 10.40 11.74
N SER A 99 2.38 10.37 12.35
CA SER A 99 2.23 10.12 13.79
C SER A 99 2.69 8.70 14.17
N LEU A 100 2.32 7.69 13.38
CA LEU A 100 2.79 6.31 13.53
C LEU A 100 4.30 6.20 13.35
N GLY A 101 4.86 6.86 12.33
CA GLY A 101 6.30 6.88 12.08
C GLY A 101 7.08 7.49 13.24
N LEU A 102 6.62 8.63 13.78
CA LEU A 102 7.22 9.28 14.95
C LEU A 102 7.11 8.39 16.20
N TRP A 103 5.97 7.74 16.41
CA TRP A 103 5.77 6.87 17.55
C TRP A 103 6.64 5.60 17.50
N LEU A 104 6.70 4.93 16.35
CA LEU A 104 7.58 3.78 16.12
C LEU A 104 9.05 4.18 16.25
N GLY A 105 9.44 5.32 15.68
CA GLY A 105 10.79 5.86 15.83
C GLY A 105 11.16 6.17 17.28
N SER A 106 10.22 6.74 18.03
CA SER A 106 10.39 7.01 19.47
C SER A 106 10.47 5.73 20.30
N GLN A 107 9.69 4.69 19.98
CA GLN A 107 9.81 3.40 20.65
C GLN A 107 11.16 2.74 20.36
N ALA A 108 11.61 2.79 19.11
CA ALA A 108 12.89 2.22 18.72
C ALA A 108 14.06 2.94 19.41
N SER A 109 14.02 4.28 19.51
CA SER A 109 15.07 5.05 20.18
C SER A 109 15.09 4.84 21.70
N LEU A 110 13.92 4.84 22.36
CA LEU A 110 13.82 4.56 23.79
C LEU A 110 14.25 3.12 24.13
N GLY A 111 13.84 2.13 23.34
CA GLY A 111 14.26 0.74 23.52
C GLY A 111 15.76 0.52 23.31
N LEU A 112 16.43 1.37 22.53
CA LEU A 112 17.88 1.32 22.34
C LEU A 112 18.67 1.89 23.53
N LEU A 113 18.04 2.77 24.31
CA LEU A 113 18.64 3.47 25.46
C LEU A 113 18.36 2.76 26.79
N SER A 114 17.43 1.79 26.82
CA SER A 114 17.12 0.95 27.98
C SER A 114 17.62 -0.49 27.76
N PRO A 115 18.90 -0.81 28.08
CA PRO A 115 19.42 -2.17 28.06
C PRO A 115 18.78 -3.06 29.13
#